data_AF-A0A076H4L2-F1
#
_entry.id   AF-A0A076H4L2-F1
#
_cell.length_a   1.000
_cell.length_b   1.000
_cell.length_c   1.000
_cell.angle_alpha   90.00
_cell.angle_beta   90.00
_cell.angle_gamma   90.00
#
_symmetry.space_group_name_H-M   'P 1'
#
loop_
_entity.id
_entity.type
_entity.pdbx_description
1 polymer ?
#
loop_
_entity_poly.entity_id
_entity_poly.type
_entity_poly.pdbx_seq_one_letter_code
_entity_poly.pdbx_strand_id
1 'polypeptide(L)'
;MRSSPVTVLIVFLFTGSWAAPVQASSWSGLRSNAMRCLQAGQNAACQTAILQAESLAQRATARNAFPCQTLLLGLQADLIMQQLGDGRGEKAIAAVATTGRGCAGL
;
A
#
# COMPACT_ATOMS: atom_id res chain seq x y z
N MET A 1 21.17 -41.43 -39.53
CA MET A 1 21.18 -40.30 -38.57
C MET A 1 20.44 -39.15 -39.22
N ARG A 2 19.22 -38.84 -38.77
CA ARG A 2 18.29 -37.92 -39.45
C ARG A 2 18.01 -36.74 -38.52
N SER A 3 18.66 -35.61 -38.76
CA SER A 3 18.42 -34.36 -38.05
C SER A 3 17.07 -33.80 -38.45
N SER A 4 16.15 -33.65 -37.49
CA SER A 4 14.90 -32.90 -37.69
C SER A 4 15.13 -31.47 -37.19
N PRO A 5 14.78 -30.42 -37.97
CA PRO A 5 14.87 -29.06 -37.49
C PRO A 5 13.68 -28.76 -36.56
N VAL A 6 13.99 -28.29 -35.35
CA VAL A 6 12.99 -27.79 -34.40
C VAL A 6 12.60 -26.38 -34.83
N THR A 7 11.45 -26.27 -35.50
CA THR A 7 10.84 -24.99 -35.86
C THR A 7 10.25 -24.35 -34.62
N VAL A 8 10.92 -23.34 -34.06
CA VAL A 8 10.42 -22.58 -32.91
C VAL A 8 9.38 -21.57 -33.40
N LEU A 9 8.10 -21.90 -33.23
CA LEU A 9 6.97 -21.02 -33.53
C LEU A 9 6.78 -20.05 -32.35
N ILE A 10 7.33 -18.84 -32.45
CA ILE A 10 7.08 -17.77 -31.46
C ILE A 10 5.70 -17.18 -31.74
N VAL A 11 4.71 -17.60 -30.96
CA VAL A 11 3.38 -16.97 -30.94
C VAL A 11 3.45 -15.73 -30.07
N PHE A 12 3.56 -14.55 -30.70
CA PHE A 12 3.32 -13.27 -30.03
C PHE A 12 1.81 -13.15 -29.78
N LEU A 13 1.35 -13.67 -28.63
CA LEU A 13 0.05 -13.32 -28.10
C LEU A 13 0.11 -11.85 -27.67
N PHE A 14 -0.50 -10.98 -28.47
CA PHE A 14 -0.87 -9.62 -28.09
C PHE A 14 -1.88 -9.69 -26.94
N THR A 15 -1.40 -9.90 -25.72
CA THR A 15 -2.17 -9.64 -24.51
C THR A 15 -2.20 -8.12 -24.35
N GLY A 16 -3.34 -7.52 -24.73
CA GLY A 16 -3.58 -6.11 -24.51
C GLY A 16 -3.31 -5.77 -23.06
N SER A 17 -2.36 -4.87 -22.82
CA SER A 17 -2.05 -4.32 -21.51
C SER A 17 -3.22 -3.46 -21.06
N TRP A 18 -4.23 -4.09 -20.48
CA TRP A 18 -5.28 -3.38 -19.74
C TRP A 18 -4.60 -2.94 -18.45
N ALA A 19 -3.93 -1.79 -18.50
CA ALA A 19 -3.43 -1.13 -17.31
C ALA A 19 -4.67 -0.85 -16.45
N ALA A 20 -4.90 -1.69 -15.43
CA ALA A 20 -5.91 -1.42 -14.43
C ALA A 20 -5.67 0.01 -13.92
N PRO A 21 -6.72 0.83 -13.74
CA PRO A 21 -6.54 2.19 -13.26
C PRO A 21 -5.83 2.09 -11.91
N VAL A 22 -4.59 2.58 -11.83
CA VAL A 22 -3.88 2.75 -10.57
C VAL A 22 -4.66 3.83 -9.82
N GLN A 23 -5.60 3.40 -8.98
CA GLN A 23 -6.31 4.30 -8.10
C GLN A 23 -5.27 4.94 -7.20
N ALA A 24 -5.05 6.24 -7.39
CA ALA A 24 -4.18 7.00 -6.52
C ALA A 24 -4.73 6.87 -5.09
N SER A 25 -3.95 6.26 -4.21
CA SER A 25 -4.32 6.13 -2.80
C SER A 25 -4.65 7.53 -2.26
N SER A 26 -5.73 7.71 -1.53
CA SER A 26 -6.03 9.00 -0.90
C SER A 26 -5.82 8.89 0.60
N TRP A 27 -5.53 10.02 1.26
CA TRP A 27 -5.49 10.05 2.72
C TRP A 27 -6.82 9.59 3.34
N SER A 28 -7.96 9.97 2.74
CA SER A 28 -9.28 9.55 3.22
C SER A 28 -9.50 8.03 3.10
N GLY A 29 -9.04 7.41 2.02
CA GLY A 29 -9.06 5.97 1.81
C GLY A 29 -8.19 5.24 2.83
N LEU A 30 -6.94 5.70 3.01
CA LEU A 30 -6.03 5.16 4.02
C LEU A 30 -6.65 5.26 5.42
N ARG A 31 -7.16 6.43 5.81
CA ARG A 31 -7.76 6.65 7.13
C ARG A 31 -8.91 5.68 7.39
N SER A 32 -9.82 5.52 6.43
CA SER A 32 -10.96 4.61 6.58
C SER A 32 -10.51 3.15 6.78
N ASN A 33 -9.57 2.67 5.96
CA ASN A 33 -9.06 1.30 6.06
C ASN A 33 -8.21 1.07 7.31
N ALA A 34 -7.38 2.05 7.68
CA ALA A 34 -6.58 2.02 8.90
C ALA A 34 -7.48 1.91 10.14
N MET A 35 -8.57 2.68 10.22
CA MET A 35 -9.50 2.57 11.35
C MET A 35 -10.18 1.20 11.42
N ARG A 36 -10.61 0.64 10.28
CA ARG A 36 -11.17 -0.72 10.25
C ARG A 36 -10.16 -1.80 10.64
N CYS A 37 -8.89 -1.62 10.24
CA CYS A 37 -7.80 -2.50 10.67
C CYS A 37 -7.59 -2.41 12.19
N LEU A 38 -7.36 -1.21 12.71
CA LEU A 38 -6.94 -0.98 14.10
C LEU A 38 -8.06 -1.21 15.12
N GLN A 39 -9.31 -0.94 14.76
CA GLN A 39 -10.45 -1.11 15.68
C GLN A 39 -11.09 -2.50 15.60
N ALA A 40 -11.25 -3.02 14.38
CA ALA A 40 -12.01 -4.26 14.15
C ALA A 40 -11.12 -5.45 13.77
N GLY A 41 -9.80 -5.28 13.66
CA GLY A 41 -8.88 -6.35 13.29
C GLY A 41 -9.14 -6.93 11.89
N GLN A 42 -9.76 -6.15 11.00
CA GLN A 42 -10.15 -6.64 9.68
C GLN A 42 -8.91 -6.81 8.79
N ASN A 43 -8.44 -8.05 8.62
CA ASN A 43 -7.24 -8.36 7.82
C ASN A 43 -7.25 -7.76 6.41
N ALA A 44 -8.39 -7.84 5.69
CA ALA A 44 -8.50 -7.24 4.37
C ALA A 44 -8.33 -5.70 4.40
N ALA A 45 -8.82 -5.05 5.46
CA ALA A 45 -8.64 -3.61 5.65
C ALA A 45 -7.19 -3.28 6.03
N CYS A 46 -6.53 -4.11 6.85
CA CYS A 46 -5.11 -3.96 7.18
C CYS A 46 -4.24 -4.04 5.93
N GLN A 47 -4.39 -5.09 5.12
CA GLN A 47 -3.64 -5.24 3.87
C GLN A 47 -3.83 -4.04 2.94
N THR A 48 -5.08 -3.60 2.78
CA THR A 48 -5.38 -2.43 1.93
C THR A 48 -4.74 -1.15 2.49
N ALA A 49 -4.82 -0.94 3.81
CA ALA A 49 -4.22 0.22 4.46
C ALA A 49 -2.68 0.23 4.37
N ILE A 50 -2.03 -0.93 4.49
CA ILE A 50 -0.58 -1.08 4.35
C ILE A 50 -0.12 -0.65 2.95
N LEU A 51 -0.81 -1.11 1.90
CA LEU A 51 -0.50 -0.74 0.52
C LEU A 51 -0.79 0.74 0.24
N GLN A 52 -1.86 1.30 0.80
CA GLN A 52 -2.19 2.71 0.68
C GLN A 52 -1.15 3.61 1.39
N ALA A 53 -0.69 3.20 2.57
CA ALA A 53 0.37 3.89 3.31
C ALA A 53 1.68 3.90 2.51
N GLU A 54 2.05 2.79 1.88
CA GLU A 54 3.23 2.71 1.01
C GLU A 54 3.13 3.64 -0.20
N SER A 55 2.00 3.60 -0.90
CA SER A 55 1.74 4.47 -2.07
C SER A 55 1.77 5.96 -1.70
N LEU A 56 1.25 6.32 -0.52
CA LEU A 56 1.36 7.67 0.02
C LEU A 56 2.82 8.01 0.38
N ALA A 57 3.56 7.08 0.98
CA ALA A 57 4.95 7.30 1.39
C ALA A 57 5.83 7.54 0.16
N GLN A 58 5.68 6.74 -0.89
CA GLN A 58 6.38 6.93 -2.17
C GLN A 58 6.07 8.31 -2.80
N ARG A 59 4.81 8.77 -2.74
CA ARG A 59 4.46 10.12 -3.20
C ARG A 59 5.06 11.21 -2.32
N ALA A 60 5.11 11.01 -1.01
CA ALA A 60 5.78 11.93 -0.10
C ALA A 60 7.27 12.03 -0.45
N THR A 61 7.94 10.90 -0.73
CA THR A 61 9.33 10.86 -1.22
C THR A 61 9.50 11.65 -2.52
N ALA A 62 8.64 11.40 -3.53
CA ALA A 62 8.69 12.08 -4.82
C ALA A 62 8.52 13.61 -4.71
N ARG A 63 7.87 14.09 -3.63
CA ARG A 63 7.67 15.50 -3.32
C ARG A 63 8.68 16.05 -2.29
N ASN A 64 9.69 15.28 -1.90
CA ASN A 64 10.63 15.62 -0.81
C ASN A 64 9.94 15.93 0.54
N ALA A 65 8.73 15.41 0.76
CA ALA A 65 7.96 15.56 2.00
C ALA A 65 8.37 14.49 3.03
N PHE A 66 9.66 14.41 3.35
CA PHE A 66 10.24 13.37 4.21
C PHE A 66 9.59 13.24 5.60
N PRO A 67 9.18 14.33 6.29
CA PRO A 67 8.45 14.19 7.56
C PRO A 67 7.13 13.41 7.42
N CYS A 68 6.37 13.66 6.35
CA CYS A 68 5.17 12.89 6.07
C CYS A 68 5.50 11.43 5.70
N GLN A 69 6.55 11.22 4.91
CA GLN A 69 7.02 9.87 4.57
C GLN A 69 7.31 9.04 5.83
N THR A 70 8.05 9.59 6.79
CA THR A 70 8.38 8.90 8.05
C THR A 70 7.13 8.58 8.86
N LEU A 71 6.15 9.50 8.92
CA LEU A 71 4.86 9.25 9.59
C LEU A 71 4.04 8.15 8.91
N LEU A 72 4.07 8.07 7.59
CA LEU A 72 3.39 7.02 6.82
C LEU A 72 4.06 5.66 7.02
N LEU A 73 5.39 5.61 7.07
CA LEU A 73 6.15 4.38 7.36
C LEU A 73 5.88 3.89 8.79
N GLY A 74 5.85 4.80 9.77
CA GLY A 74 5.46 4.46 11.15
C GLY A 74 4.04 3.92 11.24
N LEU A 75 3.08 4.56 10.55
CA LEU A 75 1.71 4.08 10.49
C LEU A 75 1.61 2.72 9.78
N GLN A 76 2.37 2.48 8.72
CA GLN A 76 2.43 1.19 8.03
C GLN A 76 2.90 0.08 8.99
N ALA A 77 3.96 0.34 9.77
CA ALA A 77 4.44 -0.61 10.78
C ALA A 77 3.37 -0.91 11.83
N ASP A 78 2.64 0.10 12.32
CA ASP A 78 1.53 -0.09 13.27
C ASP A 78 0.41 -0.98 12.67
N LEU A 79 0.10 -0.83 11.38
CA LEU A 79 -0.89 -1.65 10.68
C LEU A 79 -0.41 -3.10 10.48
N ILE A 80 0.87 -3.31 10.16
CA ILE A 80 1.48 -4.63 10.07
C ILE A 80 1.41 -5.33 11.43
N MET A 81 1.81 -4.64 12.50
CA MET A 81 1.75 -5.20 13.86
C MET A 81 0.32 -5.55 14.27
N GLN A 82 -0.66 -4.72 13.93
CA GLN A 82 -2.07 -5.05 14.15
C GLN A 82 -2.50 -6.31 13.38
N GLN A 83 -2.12 -6.44 12.11
CA GLN A 83 -2.43 -7.60 11.27
C GLN A 83 -1.79 -8.90 11.82
N LEU A 84 -0.63 -8.79 12.47
CA LEU A 84 0.06 -9.91 13.11
C LEU A 84 -0.48 -10.26 14.51
N GLY A 85 -1.41 -9.47 15.04
CA GLY A 85 -1.96 -9.66 16.39
C GLY A 85 -1.19 -8.94 17.51
N ASP A 86 -0.12 -8.23 17.18
CA ASP A 86 0.76 -7.48 18.10
C ASP A 86 0.46 -5.96 18.07
N GLY A 87 -0.79 -5.61 17.82
CA GLY A 87 -1.24 -4.24 17.67
C GLY A 87 -0.99 -3.37 18.91
N ARG A 88 -0.65 -2.10 18.70
CA ARG A 88 -0.40 -1.12 19.78
C ARG A 88 -1.67 -0.46 20.32
N GLY A 89 -2.84 -0.97 19.96
CA GLY A 89 -4.15 -0.48 20.42
C GLY A 89 -4.34 1.01 20.17
N GLU A 90 -4.75 1.75 21.20
CA GLU A 90 -5.05 3.18 21.11
C GLU A 90 -3.88 4.03 20.58
N LYS A 91 -2.62 3.63 20.82
CA LYS A 91 -1.44 4.35 20.30
C LYS A 91 -1.40 4.33 18.78
N ALA A 92 -1.78 3.22 18.15
CA ALA A 92 -1.86 3.13 16.69
C ALA A 92 -3.02 3.99 16.13
N ILE A 93 -4.14 4.04 16.85
CA ILE A 93 -5.28 4.90 16.47
C ILE A 93 -4.87 6.39 16.52
N ALA A 94 -4.15 6.81 17.56
CA ALA A 94 -3.61 8.17 17.66
C ALA A 94 -2.57 8.48 16.57
N ALA A 95 -1.81 7.48 16.13
CA ALA A 95 -0.87 7.62 15.02
C ALA A 95 -1.57 7.98 13.71
N VAL A 96 -2.76 7.43 13.43
CA VAL A 96 -3.57 7.80 12.23
C VAL A 96 -3.84 9.31 12.19
N ALA A 97 -4.28 9.90 13.31
CA ALA A 97 -4.56 11.34 13.38
C ALA A 97 -3.28 12.20 13.28
N THR A 98 -2.17 11.71 13.83
CA THR A 98 -0.87 12.40 13.77
C THR A 98 -0.30 12.39 12.35
N THR A 99 -0.34 11.25 11.67
CA THR A 99 0.05 11.12 10.26
C THR A 99 -0.82 12.02 9.37
N GLY A 100 -2.13 12.09 9.61
CA GLY A 100 -3.01 12.95 8.82
C GLY A 100 -2.67 14.44 8.91
N ARG A 101 -2.32 14.92 10.10
CA ARG A 101 -1.86 16.30 10.28
C ARG A 101 -0.49 16.55 9.64
N GLY A 102 0.44 15.60 9.78
CA GLY A 102 1.79 15.71 9.22
C GLY A 102 1.87 15.50 7.70
N CYS A 103 0.81 14.97 7.08
CA CYS A 103 0.70 14.72 5.65
C CYS A 103 -0.33 15.60 4.94
N ALA A 104 -0.73 16.72 5.55
CA ALA A 104 -1.68 17.64 4.92
C ALA A 104 -1.16 18.14 3.56
N GLY A 105 -1.97 17.97 2.50
CA GLY A 105 -1.61 18.35 1.13
C GLY A 105 -1.14 17.21 0.20
N LEU A 106 -1.17 15.96 0.68
CA LEU A 106 -1.00 14.70 -0.09
C LEU A 106 -2.32 13.93 -0.24
#